data_AF-A0A7S0QYN7-F1
#
_entry.id   AF-A0A7S0QYN7-F1
#
_cell.length_a   1.000
_cell.length_b   1.000
_cell.length_c   1.000
_cell.angle_alpha   90.00
_cell.angle_beta   90.00
_cell.angle_gamma   90.00
#
_symmetry.space_group_name_H-M   'P 1'
#
loop_
_entity.id
_entity.type
_entity.pdbx_description
1 polymer ?
#
loop_
_entity_poly.entity_id
_entity_poly.type
_entity_poly.pdbx_seq_one_letter_code
_entity_poly.pdbx_strand_id
1 'polypeptide(L)'
;SSLLLYNSVGAINETALSSLSLVGNLTQHIRLRADSDAEGDETGAGFAEVFPALVWVVRDFALQLVGDAGEPLTPAAYLERSLRPAPGLSAQAADKNRVRRALRAFFPARACATLQRPVEDEALLQRLDLVSDSLLRPGFLREAQELRERVFTS
;
A
#
# COMPACT_ATOMS: atom_id res chain seq x y z
N SER A 1 -6.85 15.99 -8.42
CA SER A 1 -6.77 14.64 -7.84
C SER A 1 -5.56 14.62 -6.92
N SER A 2 -5.68 14.06 -5.72
CA SER A 2 -4.55 13.88 -4.78
C SER A 2 -4.28 12.39 -4.60
N LEU A 3 -3.01 12.02 -4.55
CA LEU A 3 -2.56 10.64 -4.45
C LEU A 3 -1.64 10.47 -3.24
N LEU A 4 -1.92 9.46 -2.42
CA LEU A 4 -1.08 9.05 -1.31
C LEU A 4 -0.25 7.83 -1.72
N LEU A 5 1.07 8.00 -1.76
CA LEU A 5 2.03 6.92 -1.99
C LEU A 5 2.51 6.39 -0.64
N TYR A 6 2.10 5.18 -0.27
CA TYR A 6 2.60 4.50 0.92
C TYR A 6 3.65 3.47 0.50
N ASN A 7 4.87 3.57 1.05
CA ASN A 7 6.00 2.76 0.65
C ASN A 7 6.48 1.86 1.79
N SER A 8 6.60 0.56 1.54
CA SER A 8 7.12 -0.44 2.48
C SER A 8 8.08 -1.41 1.80
N VAL A 9 8.96 -2.06 2.55
CA VAL A 9 9.90 -3.09 2.04
C VAL A 9 9.35 -4.50 2.29
N GLY A 10 9.56 -5.41 1.34
CA GLY A 10 9.27 -6.83 1.48
C GLY A 10 7.86 -7.20 1.03
N ALA A 11 6.97 -7.51 1.98
CA ALA A 11 5.62 -8.00 1.71
C ALA A 11 4.60 -7.29 2.59
N ILE A 12 3.34 -7.26 2.14
CA ILE A 12 2.21 -6.79 2.95
C ILE A 12 1.86 -7.87 3.97
N ASN A 13 2.52 -7.82 5.13
CA ASN A 13 2.28 -8.71 6.26
C ASN A 13 1.57 -7.96 7.41
N GLU A 14 1.28 -8.67 8.50
CA GLU A 14 0.60 -8.07 9.66
C GLU A 14 1.38 -6.90 10.26
N THR A 15 2.71 -6.94 10.23
CA THR A 15 3.56 -5.85 10.71
C THR A 15 3.42 -4.63 9.82
N ALA A 16 3.42 -4.79 8.49
CA ALA A 16 3.22 -3.70 7.55
C ALA A 16 1.82 -3.08 7.69
N LEU A 17 0.79 -3.90 7.90
CA LEU A 17 -0.58 -3.45 8.15
C LEU A 17 -0.71 -2.72 9.50
N SER A 18 -0.15 -3.26 10.58
CA SER A 18 -0.25 -2.65 11.92
C SER A 18 0.63 -1.41 12.08
N SER A 19 1.77 -1.36 11.38
CA SER A 19 2.66 -0.20 11.32
C SER A 19 2.05 0.95 10.52
N LEU A 20 0.93 0.71 9.83
CA LEU A 20 0.15 1.70 9.11
C LEU A 20 -0.69 2.55 10.08
N SER A 21 -0.03 3.12 11.09
CA SER A 21 -0.53 4.16 12.00
C SER A 21 -1.03 5.39 11.24
N LEU A 22 -0.59 5.53 9.98
CA LEU A 22 -1.06 6.46 8.98
C LEU A 22 -2.60 6.54 8.93
N VAL A 23 -3.32 5.44 9.07
CA VAL A 23 -4.79 5.46 9.09
C VAL A 23 -5.33 6.20 10.33
N GLY A 24 -4.78 5.90 11.51
CA GLY A 24 -5.15 6.57 12.77
C GLY A 24 -4.76 8.05 12.77
N ASN A 25 -3.59 8.38 12.24
CA ASN A 25 -3.11 9.75 12.15
C ASN A 25 -3.86 10.55 11.09
N LEU A 26 -4.14 9.99 9.90
CA LEU A 26 -4.96 10.66 8.89
C LEU A 26 -6.37 10.91 9.40
N THR A 27 -6.97 9.95 10.12
CA THR A 27 -8.29 10.17 10.72
C THR A 27 -8.26 11.31 11.72
N GLN A 28 -7.26 11.39 12.60
CA GLN A 28 -7.15 12.51 13.54
C GLN A 28 -6.98 13.85 12.80
N HIS A 29 -6.11 13.93 11.80
CA HIS A 29 -5.88 15.17 11.06
C HIS A 29 -7.04 15.58 10.16
N ILE A 30 -7.81 14.63 9.63
CA ILE A 30 -8.98 14.91 8.79
C ILE A 30 -10.21 15.20 9.66
N ARG A 31 -10.39 14.53 10.80
CA ARG A 31 -11.40 14.92 11.82
C ARG A 31 -11.21 16.37 12.23
N LEU A 32 -9.98 16.82 12.52
CA LEU A 32 -9.71 18.24 12.82
C LEU A 32 -10.07 19.22 11.68
N ARG A 33 -10.14 18.75 10.43
CA ARG A 33 -10.56 19.57 9.26
C ARG A 33 -12.05 19.44 8.92
N ALA A 34 -12.69 18.37 9.37
CA ALA A 34 -14.11 18.09 9.12
C ALA A 34 -14.99 18.52 10.30
N ASP A 35 -14.47 18.51 11.54
CA ASP A 35 -15.13 19.03 12.75
C ASP A 35 -15.23 20.56 12.73
N SER A 36 -14.61 21.25 11.78
CA SER A 36 -14.96 22.63 11.46
C SER A 36 -16.29 22.76 10.69
N ASP A 37 -16.86 21.65 10.18
CA ASP A 37 -18.07 21.65 9.34
C ASP A 37 -19.16 20.60 9.70
N ALA A 38 -18.92 19.51 10.44
CA ALA A 38 -19.97 18.67 11.04
C ALA A 38 -19.43 17.52 11.90
N GLU A 39 -20.05 17.28 13.07
CA GLU A 39 -19.86 16.09 13.91
C GLU A 39 -20.20 14.79 13.12
N GLY A 40 -19.24 13.86 12.95
CA GLY A 40 -19.46 12.68 12.10
C GLY A 40 -18.60 11.43 12.36
N ASP A 41 -19.28 10.38 12.84
CA ASP A 41 -19.08 8.91 12.87
C ASP A 41 -17.66 8.29 12.73
N GLU A 42 -17.32 7.40 13.68
CA GLU A 42 -16.05 6.66 13.78
C GLU A 42 -15.86 5.57 12.71
N THR A 43 -16.88 5.31 11.88
CA THR A 43 -16.88 4.25 10.87
C THR A 43 -16.11 4.61 9.59
N GLY A 44 -15.76 5.88 9.39
CA GLY A 44 -15.03 6.34 8.21
C GLY A 44 -15.87 6.49 6.94
N ALA A 45 -17.14 6.11 6.97
CA ALA A 45 -18.03 6.10 5.80
C ALA A 45 -18.30 7.50 5.24
N GLY A 46 -18.36 8.53 6.09
CA GLY A 46 -18.51 9.93 5.68
C GLY A 46 -17.23 10.57 5.12
N PHE A 47 -16.08 9.89 5.21
CA PHE A 47 -14.79 10.47 4.84
C PHE A 47 -14.24 9.96 3.50
N ALA A 48 -14.88 8.94 2.90
CA ALA A 48 -14.42 8.34 1.64
C ALA A 48 -14.27 9.36 0.50
N GLU A 49 -15.06 10.45 0.50
CA GLU A 49 -14.99 11.52 -0.51
C GLU A 49 -13.82 12.50 -0.29
N VAL A 50 -13.27 12.56 0.92
CA VAL A 50 -12.22 13.51 1.31
C VAL A 50 -10.82 12.89 1.19
N PHE A 51 -10.73 11.56 1.21
CA PHE A 51 -9.45 10.87 1.22
C PHE A 51 -8.85 10.74 -0.19
N PRO A 52 -7.53 10.96 -0.33
CA PRO A 52 -6.83 10.76 -1.60
C PRO A 52 -6.86 9.28 -2.01
N ALA A 53 -6.66 9.00 -3.29
CA ALA A 53 -6.42 7.63 -3.73
C ALA A 53 -5.11 7.10 -3.10
N LEU A 54 -5.05 5.81 -2.77
CA LEU A 54 -3.86 5.15 -2.24
C LEU A 54 -3.13 4.36 -3.32
N VAL A 55 -1.81 4.50 -3.41
CA VAL A 55 -0.94 3.54 -4.07
C VAL A 55 0.03 2.98 -3.05
N TRP A 56 -0.09 1.70 -2.75
CA TRP A 56 0.85 0.98 -1.90
C TRP A 56 2.01 0.45 -2.76
N VAL A 57 3.19 1.04 -2.57
CA VAL A 57 4.44 0.62 -3.21
C VAL A 57 5.18 -0.37 -2.30
N VAL A 58 5.38 -1.59 -2.78
CA VAL A 58 6.09 -2.64 -2.06
C VAL A 58 7.46 -2.85 -2.70
N ARG A 59 8.50 -2.37 -2.03
CA ARG A 59 9.92 -2.43 -2.44
C ARG A 59 10.52 -3.79 -2.14
N ASP A 60 11.56 -4.15 -2.89
CA ASP A 60 12.30 -5.42 -2.77
C ASP A 60 11.36 -6.63 -2.73
N PHE A 61 10.31 -6.58 -3.55
CA PHE A 61 9.29 -7.60 -3.61
C PHE A 61 9.87 -8.90 -4.17
N ALA A 62 9.85 -9.96 -3.35
CA ALA A 62 10.45 -11.25 -3.66
C ALA A 62 9.43 -12.40 -3.76
N LEU A 63 8.15 -12.14 -3.50
CA LEU A 63 7.11 -13.16 -3.58
C LEU A 63 6.70 -13.39 -5.04
N GLN A 64 6.34 -14.63 -5.36
CA GLN A 64 5.65 -14.92 -6.60
C GLN A 64 4.20 -14.45 -6.49
N LEU A 65 3.73 -13.67 -7.48
CA LEU A 65 2.33 -13.28 -7.57
C LEU A 65 1.52 -14.42 -8.18
N VAL A 66 1.30 -15.46 -7.37
CA VAL A 66 0.48 -16.62 -7.71
C VAL A 66 -0.58 -16.85 -6.65
N GLY A 67 -1.76 -17.26 -7.08
CA GLY A 67 -2.86 -17.65 -6.20
C GLY A 67 -2.73 -19.07 -5.67
N ASP A 68 -3.73 -19.50 -4.92
CA ASP A 68 -3.69 -20.79 -4.22
C ASP A 68 -3.76 -21.99 -5.19
N ALA A 69 -4.32 -21.79 -6.39
CA ALA A 69 -4.36 -22.78 -7.46
C ALA A 69 -3.23 -22.58 -8.49
N GLY A 70 -2.27 -21.68 -8.23
CA GLY A 70 -1.14 -21.38 -9.11
C GLY A 70 -1.45 -20.39 -10.24
N GLU A 71 -2.65 -19.80 -10.26
CA GLU A 71 -3.03 -18.79 -11.23
C GLU A 71 -2.25 -17.47 -11.02
N PRO A 72 -1.92 -16.73 -12.09
CA PRO A 72 -1.21 -15.46 -11.95
C PRO A 72 -2.06 -14.43 -11.21
N LEU A 73 -1.44 -13.74 -10.26
CA LEU A 73 -2.06 -12.69 -9.45
C LEU A 73 -1.54 -11.32 -9.89
N THR A 74 -2.41 -10.32 -9.93
CA THR A 74 -1.98 -8.93 -10.15
C THR A 74 -1.56 -8.29 -8.82
N PRO A 75 -0.70 -7.26 -8.81
CA PRO A 75 -0.40 -6.50 -7.60
C PRO A 75 -1.66 -5.96 -6.91
N ALA A 76 -2.65 -5.52 -7.68
CA ALA A 76 -3.93 -5.07 -7.14
C ALA A 76 -4.68 -6.20 -6.41
N ALA A 77 -4.76 -7.38 -7.02
CA ALA A 77 -5.38 -8.55 -6.38
C ALA A 77 -4.60 -9.04 -5.15
N TYR A 78 -3.27 -8.91 -5.16
CA TYR A 78 -2.42 -9.15 -3.99
C TYR A 78 -2.76 -8.23 -2.82
N LEU A 79 -2.92 -6.92 -3.05
CA LEU A 79 -3.36 -5.98 -2.01
C LEU A 79 -4.74 -6.34 -1.46
N GLU A 80 -5.72 -6.60 -2.34
CA GLU A 80 -7.07 -6.99 -1.89
C GLU A 80 -7.06 -8.27 -1.06
N ARG A 81 -6.21 -9.24 -1.42
CA ARG A 81 -6.01 -10.47 -0.65
C ARG A 81 -5.44 -10.17 0.73
N SER A 82 -4.43 -9.30 0.83
CA SER A 82 -3.82 -8.91 2.11
C SER A 82 -4.78 -8.15 3.04
N LEU A 83 -5.75 -7.43 2.46
CA LEU A 83 -6.79 -6.70 3.19
C LEU A 83 -8.02 -7.55 3.54
N ARG A 84 -8.06 -8.84 3.18
CA ARG A 84 -9.16 -9.73 3.60
C ARG A 84 -9.15 -9.91 5.13
N PRO A 85 -10.34 -9.98 5.76
CA PRO A 85 -10.41 -10.25 7.19
C PRO A 85 -9.67 -11.54 7.57
N ALA A 86 -8.83 -11.46 8.59
CA ALA A 86 -8.24 -12.62 9.22
C ALA A 86 -9.35 -13.45 9.91
N PRO A 87 -9.33 -14.79 9.76
CA PRO A 87 -10.30 -15.66 10.42
C PRO A 87 -10.08 -15.70 11.94
N GLY A 88 -11.14 -16.01 12.68
CA GLY A 88 -11.12 -16.15 14.14
C GLY A 88 -11.83 -15.02 14.88
N LEU A 89 -12.17 -15.28 16.14
CA LEU A 89 -12.94 -14.39 17.02
C LEU A 89 -12.12 -13.85 18.20
N SER A 90 -10.80 -14.04 18.19
CA SER A 90 -9.93 -13.52 19.25
C SER A 90 -9.85 -11.99 19.21
N ALA A 91 -9.52 -11.37 20.34
CA ALA A 91 -9.29 -9.92 20.40
C ALA A 91 -8.20 -9.46 19.40
N GLN A 92 -7.16 -10.28 19.21
CA GLN A 92 -6.12 -10.03 18.22
C GLN A 92 -6.65 -10.10 16.77
N ALA A 93 -7.54 -11.05 16.46
CA ALA A 93 -8.18 -11.11 15.15
C ALA A 93 -9.11 -9.91 14.92
N ALA A 94 -9.82 -9.46 15.96
CA ALA A 94 -10.67 -8.28 15.89
C ALA A 94 -9.87 -7.00 15.58
N ASP A 95 -8.72 -6.80 16.24
CA ASP A 95 -7.86 -5.64 16.01
C ASP A 95 -7.24 -5.63 14.60
N LYS A 96 -6.71 -6.78 14.17
CA LYS A 96 -6.26 -7.01 12.79
C LYS A 96 -7.32 -6.67 11.75
N ASN A 97 -8.57 -7.04 12.02
CA ASN A 97 -9.70 -6.78 11.13
C ASN A 97 -10.17 -5.32 11.18
N ARG A 98 -9.98 -4.62 12.30
CA ARG A 98 -10.25 -3.19 12.42
C ARG A 98 -9.36 -2.39 11.48
N VAL A 99 -8.05 -2.64 11.48
CA VAL A 99 -7.08 -1.96 10.60
C VAL A 99 -7.42 -2.18 9.12
N ARG A 100 -7.70 -3.42 8.74
CA ARG A 100 -8.08 -3.77 7.36
C ARG A 100 -9.38 -3.10 6.91
N ARG A 101 -10.39 -3.07 7.78
CA ARG A 101 -11.67 -2.40 7.49
C ARG A 101 -11.45 -0.90 7.30
N ALA A 102 -10.67 -0.29 8.19
CA ALA A 102 -10.36 1.13 8.13
C ALA A 102 -9.61 1.48 6.83
N LEU A 103 -8.58 0.71 6.46
CA LEU A 103 -7.87 0.88 5.17
C LEU A 103 -8.81 0.83 3.96
N ARG A 104 -9.74 -0.13 3.94
CA ARG A 104 -10.70 -0.27 2.83
C ARG A 104 -11.75 0.85 2.80
N ALA A 105 -12.15 1.36 3.97
CA ALA A 105 -13.12 2.44 4.10
C ALA A 105 -12.52 3.79 3.72
N PHE A 106 -11.31 4.10 4.21
CA PHE A 106 -10.64 5.37 3.95
C PHE A 106 -10.06 5.46 2.55
N PHE A 107 -9.66 4.35 1.95
CA PHE A 107 -9.09 4.32 0.60
C PHE A 107 -9.95 3.44 -0.33
N PRO A 108 -11.15 3.93 -0.72
CA PRO A 108 -11.99 3.22 -1.66
C PRO A 108 -11.28 3.07 -3.01
N ALA A 109 -10.60 4.12 -3.47
CA ALA A 109 -9.65 4.09 -4.57
C ALA A 109 -8.27 3.70 -4.03
N ARG A 110 -7.86 2.46 -4.28
CA ARG A 110 -6.55 1.94 -3.87
C ARG A 110 -5.94 1.03 -4.93
N ALA A 111 -4.63 1.10 -5.06
CA ALA A 111 -3.82 0.30 -5.97
C ALA A 111 -2.54 -0.17 -5.29
N CYS A 112 -1.86 -1.11 -5.92
CA CYS A 112 -0.59 -1.65 -5.44
C CYS A 112 0.41 -1.68 -6.59
N ALA A 113 1.66 -1.37 -6.29
CA ALA A 113 2.80 -1.55 -7.17
C ALA A 113 3.86 -2.35 -6.42
N THR A 114 4.39 -3.38 -7.06
CA THR A 114 5.49 -4.18 -6.53
C THR A 114 6.75 -3.84 -7.32
N LEU A 115 7.82 -3.50 -6.60
CA LEU A 115 9.12 -3.21 -7.19
C LEU A 115 10.10 -4.29 -6.76
N GLN A 116 10.68 -4.99 -7.72
CA GLN A 116 11.82 -5.86 -7.50
C GLN A 116 12.98 -5.06 -6.91
N ARG A 117 13.87 -5.75 -6.20
CA ARG A 117 15.11 -5.11 -5.75
C ARG A 117 15.90 -4.59 -6.97
N PRO A 118 16.39 -3.35 -7.00
CA PRO A 118 16.99 -2.73 -8.19
C PRO A 118 18.26 -3.42 -8.71
N VAL A 119 19.13 -3.82 -7.77
CA VAL A 119 20.40 -4.53 -8.01
C VAL A 119 20.61 -5.54 -6.89
N GLU A 120 21.34 -6.62 -7.18
CA GLU A 120 21.69 -7.62 -6.17
C GLU A 120 22.84 -7.12 -5.30
N ASP A 121 23.89 -6.58 -5.93
CA ASP A 121 25.10 -6.06 -5.26
C ASP A 121 24.78 -4.93 -4.26
N GLU A 122 25.12 -5.17 -3.00
CA GLU A 122 24.91 -4.25 -1.88
C GLU A 122 25.69 -2.93 -2.03
N ALA A 123 26.91 -2.96 -2.57
CA ALA A 123 27.72 -1.76 -2.74
C ALA A 123 27.12 -0.84 -3.81
N LEU A 124 26.56 -1.43 -4.88
CA LEU A 124 25.78 -0.71 -5.88
C LEU A 124 24.46 -0.19 -5.29
N LEU A 125 23.75 -0.99 -4.49
CA LEU A 125 22.49 -0.57 -3.87
C LEU A 125 22.67 0.64 -2.93
N GLN A 126 23.80 0.69 -2.20
CA GLN A 126 24.16 1.83 -1.33
C GLN A 126 24.45 3.12 -2.11
N ARG A 127 24.71 3.03 -3.42
CA ARG A 127 25.06 4.15 -4.30
C ARG A 127 24.15 4.20 -5.51
N LEU A 128 22.90 3.76 -5.35
CA LEU A 128 21.95 3.55 -6.44
C LEU A 128 21.69 4.81 -7.27
N ASP A 129 21.80 5.99 -6.65
CA ASP A 129 21.71 7.31 -7.30
C ASP A 129 22.82 7.57 -8.33
N LEU A 130 23.93 6.85 -8.25
CA LEU A 130 25.07 6.93 -9.17
C LEU A 130 25.12 5.75 -10.14
N VAL A 131 24.21 4.78 -10.02
CA VAL A 131 24.18 3.57 -10.85
C VAL A 131 23.46 3.89 -12.16
N SER A 132 24.10 3.55 -13.28
CA SER A 132 23.48 3.63 -14.61
C SER A 132 22.32 2.62 -14.73
N ASP A 133 21.25 3.02 -15.43
CA ASP A 133 20.10 2.16 -15.72
C ASP A 133 20.50 0.81 -16.35
N SER A 134 21.59 0.78 -17.12
CA SER A 134 22.13 -0.46 -17.72
C SER A 134 22.55 -1.54 -16.71
N LEU A 135 22.80 -1.16 -15.45
CA LEU A 135 23.15 -2.07 -14.36
C LEU A 135 21.94 -2.45 -13.51
N LEU A 136 20.80 -1.77 -13.69
CA LEU A 136 19.57 -2.07 -12.96
C LEU A 136 18.89 -3.29 -13.57
N ARG A 137 18.20 -4.04 -12.72
CA ARG A 137 17.41 -5.19 -13.17
C ARG A 137 16.30 -4.72 -14.12
N PRO A 138 16.16 -5.32 -15.33
CA PRO A 138 15.14 -4.90 -16.30
C PRO A 138 13.71 -4.94 -15.74
N GLY A 139 13.42 -5.90 -14.85
CA GLY A 139 12.13 -5.99 -14.15
C GLY A 139 11.86 -4.75 -13.30
N PHE A 140 12.84 -4.31 -12.51
CA PHE A 140 12.73 -3.11 -11.69
C PHE A 140 12.51 -1.85 -12.55
N LEU A 141 13.25 -1.68 -13.65
CA LEU A 141 13.08 -0.53 -14.55
C LEU A 141 11.66 -0.44 -15.10
N ARG A 142 11.13 -1.56 -15.61
CA ARG A 142 9.75 -1.64 -16.12
C ARG A 142 8.73 -1.31 -15.03
N GLU A 143 8.85 -1.92 -13.85
CA GLU A 143 7.91 -1.70 -12.74
C GLU A 143 7.97 -0.25 -12.20
N ALA A 144 9.16 0.34 -12.17
CA ALA A 144 9.35 1.74 -11.78
C ALA A 144 8.75 2.71 -12.82
N GLN A 145 8.88 2.39 -14.11
CA GLN A 145 8.23 3.15 -15.17
C GLN A 145 6.71 3.05 -15.11
N GLU A 146 6.15 1.85 -14.93
CA GLU A 146 4.71 1.64 -14.77
C GLU A 146 4.15 2.42 -13.55
N LEU A 147 4.89 2.42 -12.43
CA LEU A 147 4.53 3.22 -11.25
C LEU A 147 4.56 4.71 -11.57
N ARG A 148 5.61 5.19 -12.24
CA ARG A 148 5.75 6.59 -12.65
C ARG A 148 4.57 7.02 -13.53
N GLU A 149 4.26 6.26 -14.57
CA GLU A 149 3.15 6.53 -15.49
C GLU A 149 1.81 6.59 -14.74
N ARG A 150 1.57 5.66 -13.81
CA ARG A 150 0.38 5.67 -12.96
C ARG A 150 0.29 6.96 -12.14
N VAL A 151 1.36 7.35 -11.46
CA VAL A 151 1.38 8.55 -10.60
C VAL A 151 1.09 9.83 -11.40
N PHE A 152 1.64 9.95 -12.61
CA PHE A 152 1.47 11.16 -13.43
C PHE A 152 0.19 11.19 -14.27
N THR A 153 -0.54 10.07 -14.36
CA THR A 153 -1.83 9.99 -15.08
C THR A 153 -3.04 10.01 -14.12
N SER A 154 -2.81 9.98 -12.79
CA SER A 154 -3.84 9.92 -11.74
C SER A 154 -4.35 11.28 -11.25
#